data_AF-M4ITJ2-F1
#
_entry.id   AF-M4ITJ2-F1
#
_cell.length_a   1.000
_cell.length_b   1.000
_cell.length_c   1.000
_cell.angle_alpha   90.00
_cell.angle_beta   90.00
_cell.angle_gamma   90.00
#
_symmetry.space_group_name_H-M   'P 1'
#
loop_
_entity.id
_entity.type
_entity.pdbx_description
1 polymer ?
#
loop_
_entity_poly.entity_id
_entity_poly.type
_entity_poly.pdbx_seq_one_letter_code
_entity_poly.pdbx_strand_id
1 'polypeptide(L)' 'MDKRLLVVLIPVLAAASWALYNIGRAALQQLRSMES' A
#
# COMPACT_ATOMS: atom_id res chain seq x y z
N MET A 1 9.83 -22.68 8.12
CA MET A 1 9.38 -21.27 8.08
C MET A 1 8.30 -21.07 9.14
N ASP A 2 8.44 -20.08 10.02
CA ASP A 2 7.44 -19.71 11.02
C ASP A 2 6.20 -19.09 10.33
N LYS A 3 5.13 -19.87 10.17
CA LYS A 3 3.86 -19.42 9.55
C LYS A 3 3.23 -18.22 10.25
N ARG A 4 3.61 -17.98 11.50
CA ARG A 4 3.21 -16.83 12.32
C ARG A 4 3.52 -15.50 11.63
N LEU A 5 4.65 -15.41 10.92
CA LEU A 5 5.01 -14.21 10.18
C LEU A 5 3.98 -13.89 9.09
N LEU A 6 3.55 -14.91 8.33
CA LEU A 6 2.54 -14.74 7.28
C LEU A 6 1.20 -14.31 7.87
N VAL A 7 0.80 -14.87 9.01
CA VAL A 7 -0.45 -14.48 9.69
C VAL A 7 -0.44 -13.00 10.07
N VAL A 8 0.70 -12.45 10.50
CA VAL A 8 0.84 -11.02 10.82
C VAL A 8 0.92 -10.17 9.55
N LEU A 9 1.58 -10.64 8.50
CA LEU A 9 1.81 -9.86 7.29
C LEU A 9 0.57 -9.76 6.39
N ILE A 10 -0.28 -10.79 6.35
CA ILE A 10 -1.46 -10.86 5.48
C ILE A 10 -2.39 -9.64 5.67
N PRO A 11 -2.79 -9.26 6.90
CA PRO A 11 -3.62 -8.08 7.12
C PRO A 11 -2.96 -6.78 6.63
N VAL A 12 -1.66 -6.63 6.85
CA VAL A 12 -0.90 -5.44 6.44
C VAL A 12 -0.87 -5.32 4.92
N LEU A 13 -0.59 -6.42 4.22
CA LEU A 13 -0.59 -6.45 2.77
C LEU A 13 -1.97 -6.18 2.20
N ALA A 14 -3.03 -6.77 2.76
CA ALA A 14 -4.40 -6.52 2.32
C ALA A 14 -4.80 -5.04 2.46
N ALA A 15 -4.47 -4.41 3.60
CA ALA A 15 -4.73 -2.98 3.83
C ALA A 15 -3.92 -2.09 2.87
N ALA A 16 -2.63 -2.39 2.67
CA ALA A 16 -1.78 -1.67 1.74
C ALA A 16 -2.29 -1.77 0.29
N SER A 17 -2.70 -2.97 -0.14
CA SER A 17 -3.29 -3.19 -1.46
C SER A 17 -4.59 -2.41 -1.63
N TRP A 18 -5.47 -2.42 -0.62
CA TRP A 18 -6.70 -1.63 -0.65
C TRP A 18 -6.41 -0.12 -0.77
N ALA A 19 -5.48 0.40 0.04
CA ALA A 19 -5.11 1.82 -0.01
C ALA A 19 -4.52 2.21 -1.37
N LEU A 20 -3.62 1.39 -1.92
CA LEU A 20 -3.04 1.61 -3.26
C LEU A 20 -4.09 1.57 -4.37
N TYR A 21 -5.04 0.61 -4.32
CA TYR A 21 -6.10 0.50 -5.31
C TYR A 21 -7.01 1.75 -5.33
N ASN A 22 -7.36 2.28 -4.16
CA ASN A 22 -8.29 3.41 -4.06
C ASN A 22 -7.62 4.77 -4.30
N ILE A 23 -6.39 4.97 -3.79
CA ILE A 23 -5.76 6.30 -3.69
C ILE A 23 -4.47 6.40 -4.53
N GLY A 24 -3.99 5.30 -5.12
CA GLY A 24 -2.70 5.28 -5.83
C GLY A 24 -2.58 6.32 -6.95
N ARG A 25 -3.66 6.59 -7.69
CA ARG A 25 -3.67 7.63 -8.74
C ARG A 25 -3.47 9.03 -8.16
N ALA A 26 -4.15 9.35 -7.06
CA ALA A 26 -4.04 10.64 -6.38
C ALA A 26 -2.64 10.81 -5.76
N ALA A 27 -2.11 9.77 -5.12
CA ALA A 27 -0.75 9.78 -4.57
C ALA A 27 0.33 10.02 -5.66
N LEU A 28 0.19 9.38 -6.83
CA LEU A 28 1.07 9.60 -7.97
C LEU A 28 0.94 11.00 -8.56
N GLN A 29 -0.27 11.57 -8.58
CA GLN A 29 -0.49 12.96 -9.01
C GLN A 29 0.14 13.94 -8.03
N GLN A 30 -0.03 13.70 -6.73
CA GLN A 30 0.57 14.49 -5.66
C GLN A 30 2.10 14.49 -5.76
N LEU A 31 2.71 13.34 -6.00
CA LEU A 31 4.16 13.23 -6.18
C LEU A 31 4.64 14.05 -7.39
N ARG A 32 3.95 13.97 -8.54
CA ARG A 32 4.29 14.78 -9.73
C ARG A 32 4.13 16.28 -9.51
N SER A 33 3.10 16.69 -8.76
CA SER A 33 2.88 18.11 -8.46
C SER A 33 3.90 18.71 -7.51
N MET A 34 4.63 17.88 -6.75
CA MET A 34 5.70 18.36 -5.86
C MET A 34 7.00 18.67 -6.61
N GLU A 35 7.16 18.17 -7.84
CA GLU A 35 8.35 18.40 -8.67
C GLU A 35 8.20 19.59 -9.64
N SER A 36 7.05 20.27 -9.62
CA SER A 36 6.75 21.48 -10.41
C SER A 36 6.80 22.73 -9.54
#